data_AF-A0A7Y7TNU8-F1
#
_entry.id   AF-A0A7Y7TNU8-F1
#
_cell.length_a   1.000
_cell.length_b   1.000
_cell.length_c   1.000
_cell.angle_alpha   90.00
_cell.angle_beta   90.00
_cell.angle_gamma   90.00
#
_symmetry.space_group_name_H-M   'P 1'
#
loop_
_entity.id
_entity.type
_entity.pdbx_description
1 polymer ?
#
loop_
_entity_poly.entity_id
_entity_poly.type
_entity_poly.pdbx_seq_one_letter_code
_entity_poly.pdbx_strand_id
1 'polypeptide(L)'
;PKTNPDEVTQIRFLCEPDEAFELALKVNQVAGSQLPCKEKLSPHKFVTADHGETVTTVSVEKWERGGKSGFALTVGRGKDFISVPTPPAKFLFAAEFLKSLSTGQSWVERVEKRSEK
;
A
#
# COMPACT_ATOMS: atom_id res chain seq x y z
N PRO A 1 -3.26 -24.92 1.59
CA PRO A 1 -4.58 -24.41 1.12
C PRO A 1 -4.58 -24.32 -0.41
N LYS A 2 -5.55 -24.95 -1.09
CA LYS A 2 -5.68 -24.90 -2.56
C LYS A 2 -6.34 -23.57 -2.94
N THR A 3 -5.59 -22.63 -3.50
CA THR A 3 -6.12 -21.38 -4.06
C THR A 3 -6.80 -21.69 -5.39
N ASN A 4 -7.94 -21.06 -5.66
CA ASN A 4 -8.61 -21.14 -6.96
C ASN A 4 -7.67 -20.49 -8.01
N PRO A 5 -7.33 -21.15 -9.13
CA PRO A 5 -6.41 -20.59 -10.12
C PRO A 5 -6.82 -19.22 -10.67
N ASP A 6 -8.11 -18.87 -10.62
CA ASP A 6 -8.64 -17.59 -11.10
C ASP A 6 -8.64 -16.48 -10.02
N GLU A 7 -8.26 -16.79 -8.79
CA GLU A 7 -8.24 -15.81 -7.69
C GLU A 7 -6.98 -14.94 -7.76
N VAL A 8 -7.17 -13.62 -7.84
CA VAL A 8 -6.06 -12.67 -7.78
C VAL A 8 -5.50 -12.65 -6.36
N THR A 9 -4.34 -13.28 -6.18
CA THR A 9 -3.65 -13.39 -4.89
C THR A 9 -2.61 -12.29 -4.66
N GLN A 10 -2.29 -11.51 -5.69
CA GLN A 10 -1.32 -10.42 -5.61
C GLN A 10 -1.68 -9.25 -6.54
N ILE A 11 -1.50 -8.02 -6.05
CA ILE A 11 -1.54 -6.80 -6.85
C ILE A 11 -0.31 -5.97 -6.50
N ARG A 12 0.47 -5.58 -7.51
CA ARG A 12 1.63 -4.72 -7.33
C ARG A 12 1.23 -3.25 -7.42
N PHE A 13 1.64 -2.48 -6.42
CA PHE A 13 1.62 -1.02 -6.41
C PHE A 13 3.06 -0.52 -6.21
N LEU A 14 3.51 0.42 -7.05
CA LEU A 14 4.82 1.04 -6.91
C LEU A 14 4.60 2.40 -6.26
N CYS A 15 5.14 2.60 -5.07
CA CYS A 15 5.04 3.87 -4.38
C CYS A 15 6.19 4.78 -4.80
N GLU A 16 5.90 5.97 -5.31
CA GLU A 16 6.92 7.02 -5.42
C GLU A 16 7.34 7.50 -4.01
N PRO A 17 8.53 8.13 -3.86
CA PRO A 17 9.01 8.55 -2.55
C PRO A 17 8.03 9.44 -1.76
N ASP A 18 7.43 10.43 -2.41
CA ASP A 18 6.43 11.32 -1.82
C ASP A 18 5.15 10.57 -1.43
N GLU A 19 4.68 9.63 -2.26
CA GLU A 19 3.55 8.77 -1.95
C GLU A 19 3.84 7.85 -0.76
N ALA A 20 5.08 7.35 -0.65
CA ALA A 20 5.49 6.53 0.49
C ALA A 20 5.50 7.35 1.77
N PHE A 21 5.92 8.62 1.69
CA PHE A 21 5.79 9.56 2.81
C PHE A 21 4.33 9.83 3.16
N GLU A 22 3.48 10.12 2.17
CA GLU A 22 2.05 10.36 2.36
C GLU A 22 1.36 9.13 2.99
N LEU A 23 1.69 7.92 2.53
CA LEU A 23 1.16 6.68 3.08
C LEU A 23 1.56 6.50 4.54
N ALA A 24 2.80 6.82 4.90
CA ALA A 24 3.26 6.78 6.28
C ALA A 24 2.48 7.76 7.18
N LEU A 25 2.16 8.96 6.68
CA LEU A 25 1.32 9.92 7.42
C LEU A 25 -0.10 9.38 7.63
N LYS A 26 -0.71 8.81 6.58
CA LYS A 26 -2.06 8.23 6.66
C LYS A 26 -2.13 7.04 7.61
N VAL A 27 -1.10 6.18 7.63
CA VAL A 27 -1.03 5.06 8.59
C VAL A 27 -1.04 5.60 10.02
N ASN A 28 -0.25 6.63 10.33
CA ASN A 28 -0.21 7.24 11.66
C ASN A 28 -1.55 7.91 12.02
N GLN A 29 -2.19 8.60 11.07
CA GLN A 29 -3.52 9.19 11.25
C GLN A 29 -4.57 8.12 11.59
N VAL A 30 -4.60 7.03 10.83
CA VAL A 30 -5.52 5.91 11.06
C VAL A 30 -5.23 5.22 12.39
N ALA A 31 -3.95 5.02 12.74
CA ALA A 31 -3.55 4.43 14.01
C ALA A 31 -3.95 5.27 15.23
N GLY A 32 -3.86 6.61 15.11
CA GLY A 32 -4.26 7.55 16.15
C GLY A 32 -5.76 7.79 16.27
N SER A 33 -6.55 7.38 15.26
CA SER A 33 -8.00 7.57 15.28
C SER A 33 -8.66 6.72 16.37
N GLN A 34 -9.60 7.32 17.10
CA GLN A 34 -10.46 6.59 18.04
C GLN A 34 -11.54 5.80 17.30
N LEU A 35 -12.12 6.38 16.25
CA LEU A 35 -13.20 5.79 15.45
C LEU A 35 -12.66 4.97 14.26
N PRO A 36 -13.43 3.99 13.76
CA PRO A 36 -13.15 3.34 12.48
C PRO A 36 -13.02 4.38 11.36
N CYS A 37 -11.99 4.25 10.54
CA CYS A 37 -11.69 5.20 9.48
C CYS A 37 -10.85 4.53 8.38
N LYS A 38 -10.88 5.11 7.19
CA LYS A 38 -10.16 4.63 6.02
C LYS A 38 -9.57 5.81 5.27
N GLU A 39 -8.27 5.74 5.04
CA GLU A 39 -7.51 6.72 4.28
C GLU A 39 -6.96 6.08 3.01
N LYS A 40 -6.92 6.84 1.92
CA LYS A 40 -6.43 6.36 0.62
C LYS A 40 -5.38 7.31 0.06
N LEU A 41 -4.42 6.75 -0.66
CA LEU A 41 -3.56 7.53 -1.56
C LEU A 41 -4.36 7.97 -2.79
N SER A 42 -3.81 8.96 -3.49
CA SER A 42 -4.25 9.28 -4.85
C SER A 42 -4.14 8.02 -5.73
N PRO A 43 -5.16 7.74 -6.57
CA PRO A 43 -5.16 6.54 -7.38
C PRO A 43 -4.10 6.61 -8.48
N HIS A 44 -3.38 5.52 -8.68
CA HIS A 44 -2.48 5.33 -9.82
C HIS A 44 -3.29 4.99 -11.06
N LYS A 45 -3.29 5.88 -12.05
CA LYS A 45 -3.98 5.70 -13.32
C LYS A 45 -2.98 5.44 -14.43
N PHE A 46 -3.08 4.28 -15.06
CA PHE A 46 -2.27 3.93 -16.22
C PHE A 46 -3.18 3.60 -17.39
N VAL A 47 -2.87 4.15 -18.56
CA VAL A 47 -3.55 3.78 -19.81
C VAL A 47 -2.59 2.90 -20.60
N THR A 48 -3.00 1.65 -20.83
CA THR A 48 -2.27 0.73 -21.72
C THR A 48 -3.02 0.61 -23.03
N ALA A 49 -2.30 0.61 -24.15
CA ALA A 49 -2.88 0.57 -25.50
C ALA A 49 -3.85 -0.61 -25.71
N ASP A 50 -3.62 -1.74 -25.02
CA ASP A 50 -4.34 -3.00 -25.25
C ASP A 50 -5.46 -3.30 -24.24
N HIS A 51 -5.49 -2.62 -23.08
CA HIS A 51 -6.37 -2.99 -21.95
C HIS A 51 -7.16 -1.83 -21.33
N GLY A 52 -7.11 -0.62 -21.91
CA GLY A 52 -7.83 0.55 -21.40
C GLY A 52 -7.20 1.17 -20.14
N GLU A 53 -7.98 1.98 -19.41
CA GLU A 53 -7.55 2.63 -18.15
C GLU A 53 -7.53 1.63 -17.00
N THR A 54 -6.36 1.36 -16.46
CA THR A 54 -6.17 0.61 -15.21
C THR A 54 -5.97 1.58 -14.06
N VAL A 55 -6.85 1.49 -13.06
CA VAL A 55 -6.75 2.27 -11.82
C VAL A 55 -6.33 1.35 -10.68
N THR A 56 -5.17 1.61 -10.07
CA THR A 56 -4.70 0.92 -8.86
C THR A 56 -4.84 1.85 -7.66
N THR A 57 -5.39 1.33 -6.55
CA THR A 57 -5.62 2.10 -5.33
C THR A 57 -4.95 1.42 -4.15
N VAL A 58 -4.41 2.22 -3.23
CA VAL A 58 -3.91 1.77 -1.93
C VAL A 58 -4.63 2.55 -0.84
N SER A 59 -5.08 1.81 0.18
CA SER A 59 -5.73 2.39 1.35
C SER A 59 -5.31 1.68 2.62
N VAL A 60 -5.41 2.42 3.73
CA VAL A 60 -5.14 1.93 5.07
C VAL A 60 -6.35 2.24 5.93
N GLU A 61 -6.74 1.32 6.80
CA GLU A 61 -7.97 1.48 7.57
C GLU A 61 -7.85 0.93 8.98
N LYS A 62 -8.60 1.55 9.90
CA LYS A 62 -8.96 1.02 11.20
C LYS A 62 -10.39 0.53 11.08
N TRP A 63 -10.60 -0.75 11.26
CA TRP A 63 -11.93 -1.37 11.19
C TRP A 63 -12.40 -1.77 12.58
N GLU A 64 -13.71 -1.90 12.73
CA GLU A 64 -14.36 -2.51 13.87
C GLU A 64 -15.44 -3.48 13.39
N ARG A 65 -15.41 -4.73 13.86
CA ARG A 65 -16.36 -5.76 13.47
C ARG A 65 -16.57 -6.73 14.64
N GLY A 66 -17.81 -6.82 15.11
CA GLY A 66 -18.19 -7.76 16.18
C GLY A 66 -17.43 -7.52 17.48
N GLY A 67 -17.27 -6.26 17.90
CA GLY A 67 -16.57 -5.86 19.13
C GLY A 67 -15.04 -6.01 19.07
N LYS A 68 -14.48 -6.38 17.92
CA LYS A 68 -13.03 -6.39 17.67
C LYS A 68 -12.68 -5.22 16.78
N SER A 69 -11.51 -4.65 16.99
CA SER A 69 -10.91 -3.67 16.09
C SER A 69 -9.55 -4.11 15.60
N GLY A 70 -9.12 -3.56 14.49
CA GLY A 70 -7.81 -3.85 13.92
C GLY A 70 -7.48 -2.90 12.78
N PHE A 71 -6.33 -3.15 12.16
CA PHE A 71 -5.85 -2.38 11.03
C PHE A 71 -5.76 -3.26 9.79
N ALA A 72 -5.85 -2.64 8.61
CA ALA A 72 -5.60 -3.33 7.36
C ALA A 72 -4.94 -2.40 6.33
N LEU A 73 -4.12 -2.98 5.47
CA LEU A 73 -3.68 -2.37 4.22
C LEU A 73 -4.44 -3.04 3.09
N THR A 74 -5.04 -2.26 2.20
CA THR A 74 -5.81 -2.78 1.07
C THR A 74 -5.28 -2.21 -0.23
N VAL A 75 -4.99 -3.09 -1.18
CA VAL A 75 -4.68 -2.74 -2.58
C VAL A 75 -5.81 -3.21 -3.49
N GLY A 76 -6.20 -2.37 -4.44
CA GLY A 76 -7.28 -2.68 -5.38
C GLY A 76 -6.93 -2.33 -6.81
N ARG A 77 -7.42 -3.13 -7.76
CA ARG A 77 -7.32 -2.91 -9.21
C ARG A 77 -8.59 -3.39 -9.89
N GLY A 78 -9.38 -2.46 -10.44
CA GLY A 78 -10.67 -2.79 -11.03
C GLY A 78 -11.64 -3.41 -10.01
N LYS A 79 -12.07 -4.66 -10.24
CA LYS A 79 -12.95 -5.42 -9.34
C LYS A 79 -12.20 -6.19 -8.24
N ASP A 80 -10.88 -6.32 -8.36
CA ASP A 80 -10.06 -7.16 -7.50
C ASP A 80 -9.48 -6.32 -6.36
N PHE A 81 -9.65 -6.80 -5.12
CA PHE A 81 -9.16 -6.16 -3.92
C PHE A 81 -8.51 -7.19 -3.00
N ILE A 82 -7.33 -6.85 -2.49
CA ILE A 82 -6.60 -7.65 -1.52
C ILE A 82 -6.46 -6.81 -0.26
N SER A 83 -7.10 -7.25 0.81
CA SER A 83 -7.00 -6.63 2.14
C SER A 83 -6.18 -7.52 3.06
N VAL A 84 -5.16 -6.94 3.69
CA VAL A 84 -4.25 -7.64 4.59
C VAL A 84 -4.44 -7.09 6.01
N PRO A 85 -5.15 -7.83 6.88
CA PRO A 85 -5.25 -7.49 8.30
C PRO A 85 -3.86 -7.47 8.94
N THR A 86 -3.57 -6.41 9.66
CA THR A 86 -2.23 -6.16 10.20
C THR A 86 -2.32 -5.81 11.69
N PRO A 87 -1.54 -6.48 12.57
CA PRO A 87 -1.45 -6.11 13.97
C PRO A 87 -0.89 -4.68 14.15
N PRO A 88 -1.23 -3.97 15.24
CA PRO A 88 -0.84 -2.58 15.46
C PRO A 88 0.67 -2.33 15.30
N ALA A 89 1.50 -3.20 15.88
CA ALA A 89 2.96 -3.06 15.80
C ALA A 89 3.48 -3.14 14.35
N LYS A 90 2.98 -4.07 13.54
CA LYS A 90 3.36 -4.20 12.12
C LYS A 90 2.86 -3.03 11.29
N PHE A 91 1.67 -2.53 11.61
CA PHE A 91 1.06 -1.39 10.94
C PHE A 91 1.90 -0.12 11.15
N LEU A 92 2.26 0.17 12.39
CA LEU A 92 3.14 1.30 12.74
C LEU A 92 4.57 1.12 12.21
N PHE A 93 5.12 -0.09 12.29
CA PHE A 93 6.42 -0.39 11.71
C PHE A 93 6.45 -0.10 10.19
N ALA A 94 5.40 -0.44 9.47
CA ALA A 94 5.30 -0.13 8.04
C ALA A 94 5.35 1.39 7.78
N ALA A 95 4.72 2.21 8.63
CA ALA A 95 4.82 3.68 8.50
C ALA A 95 6.24 4.17 8.69
N GLU A 96 6.93 3.73 9.75
CA GLU A 96 8.32 4.12 10.01
C GLU A 96 9.25 3.67 8.88
N PHE A 97 9.05 2.46 8.37
CA PHE A 97 9.81 1.94 7.25
C PHE A 97 9.59 2.75 5.98
N LEU A 98 8.33 3.04 5.62
CA LEU A 98 7.99 3.86 4.45
C LEU A 98 8.57 5.27 4.56
N LYS A 99 8.47 5.90 5.75
CA LYS A 99 9.05 7.22 6.03
C LYS A 99 10.58 7.22 5.91
N SER A 100 11.24 6.16 6.39
CA SER A 100 12.68 5.99 6.24
C SER A 100 13.09 5.87 4.78
N LEU A 101 12.34 5.11 3.97
CA LEU A 101 12.62 4.96 2.53
C LEU A 101 12.38 6.26 1.76
N SER A 102 11.32 7.00 2.09
CA SER A 102 10.94 8.25 1.40
C SER A 102 11.79 9.47 1.74
N THR A 103 12.59 9.42 2.80
CA THR A 103 13.44 10.56 3.20
C THR A 103 14.91 10.21 3.15
N GLY A 104 15.27 8.98 3.55
CA GLY A 104 16.67 8.55 3.69
C GLY A 104 17.23 7.78 2.50
N GLN A 105 16.39 7.24 1.60
CA GLN A 105 16.85 6.42 0.46
C GLN A 105 16.47 6.99 -0.91
N SER A 106 15.65 8.03 -0.95
CA SER A 106 15.15 8.66 -2.19
C SER A 106 16.23 9.44 -2.94
N TRP A 107 17.34 9.74 -2.27
CA TRP A 107 18.45 10.55 -2.78
C TRP A 107 19.71 9.72 -3.06
N VAL A 108 19.66 8.41 -2.87
CA VAL A 108 20.81 7.53 -3.14
C VAL A 108 20.80 7.16 -4.61
N GLU A 109 21.74 7.72 -5.39
CA GLU A 109 21.95 7.31 -6.78
C GLU A 109 22.15 5.80 -6.84
N ARG A 110 21.38 5.12 -7.71
CA ARG A 110 21.65 3.72 -8.01
C ARG A 110 22.99 3.66 -8.73
N VAL A 111 23.99 3.06 -8.09
CA VAL A 111 25.23 2.69 -8.78
C VAL A 111 24.82 1.83 -9.97
N GLU A 112 24.98 2.36 -11.17
CA GLU A 112 24.70 1.61 -12.39
C GLU A 112 25.56 0.34 -12.33
N LYS A 113 24.91 -0.83 -12.36
CA LYS A 113 25.63 -2.06 -12.62
C LYS A 113 26.20 -1.91 -14.02
N ARG A 114 27.52 -1.68 -14.12
CA ARG A 114 28.26 -1.90 -15.36
C ARG A 114 27.87 -3.28 -15.85
N SER A 115 27.13 -3.33 -16.95
CA SER A 115 27.02 -4.55 -17.73
C SER A 115 28.43 -4.85 -18.21
N GLU A 116 29.11 -5.80 -17.55
CA GLU A 116 30.27 -6.43 -18.15
C GLU A 116 29.79 -7.04 -19.48
N LYS A 117 30.50 -6.69 -20.55
CA LYS A 117 30.23 -7.12 -21.92
C LYS A 117 30.51 -8.59 -22.11
#